data_AF-A0A3D2IKQ0-F1
#
_entry.id   AF-A0A3D2IKQ0-F1
#
_cell.length_a   1.000
_cell.length_b   1.000
_cell.length_c   1.000
_cell.angle_alpha   90.00
_cell.angle_beta   90.00
_cell.angle_gamma   90.00
#
_symmetry.space_group_name_H-M   'P 1'
#
loop_
_entity.id
_entity.type
_entity.pdbx_description
1 polymer ?
#
loop_
_entity_poly.entity_id
_entity_poly.type
_entity_poly.pdbx_seq_one_letter_code
_entity_poly.pdbx_strand_id
1 'polypeptide(L)' 'MENLKKAYIAGGCFWGMEDLFRVRPGVEDTEVGYIGGQNENPTYRNHPGHAEGIEITYDPN' A
#
# COMPACT_ATOMS: atom_id res chain seq x y z
N MET A 1 -0.54 1.68 -24.19
CA MET A 1 0.08 1.92 -22.88
C MET A 1 -1.07 2.13 -21.94
N GLU A 2 -1.31 1.20 -21.02
CA GLU A 2 -2.29 1.43 -19.96
C GLU A 2 -1.74 2.50 -19.02
N ASN A 3 -2.53 3.53 -18.75
CA ASN A 3 -2.18 4.59 -17.83
C ASN A 3 -2.51 4.14 -16.41
N LEU A 4 -1.72 3.20 -15.90
CA LEU A 4 -1.85 2.72 -14.53
C LEU A 4 -1.61 3.86 -13.54
N LYS A 5 -2.41 3.89 -12.47
CA LYS A 5 -2.34 4.87 -11.39
C LYS A 5 -1.94 4.20 -10.09
N LYS A 6 -1.43 5.01 -9.16
CA LYS A 6 -1.07 4.58 -7.81
C LYS A 6 -1.97 5.22 -6.75
N ALA A 7 -2.41 4.42 -5.79
CA ALA A 7 -3.07 4.87 -4.57
C ALA A 7 -2.34 4.32 -3.34
N TYR A 8 -2.33 5.09 -2.26
CA TYR A 8 -1.72 4.72 -0.98
C TYR A 8 -2.78 4.77 0.11
N ILE A 9 -2.98 3.66 0.82
CA ILE A 9 -4.03 3.54 1.83
C ILE A 9 -3.45 2.93 3.11
N ALA A 10 -3.76 3.52 4.26
CA ALA A 10 -3.48 2.98 5.59
C ALA A 10 -4.79 2.78 6.34
N GLY A 11 -5.03 1.58 6.88
CA GLY A 11 -6.34 1.20 7.42
C GLY A 11 -6.34 0.05 8.42
N GLY A 12 -5.18 -0.33 8.97
CA GLY A 12 -5.02 -1.46 9.88
C GLY A 12 -3.88 -2.38 9.43
N CYS A 13 -3.95 -3.66 9.80
CA CYS A 13 -2.90 -4.63 9.43
C CYS A 13 -2.80 -4.77 7.90
N PHE A 14 -1.61 -4.49 7.36
CA PHE A 14 -1.40 -4.49 5.91
C PHE A 14 -1.61 -5.85 5.22
N TRP A 15 -1.50 -6.98 5.94
CA TRP A 15 -1.71 -8.33 5.38
C TRP A 15 -3.19 -8.53 5.04
N GLY A 16 -4.07 -8.12 5.95
CA GLY A 16 -5.51 -8.18 5.71
C GLY A 16 -5.93 -7.19 4.63
N MET A 17 -5.32 -6.00 4.60
CA MET A 17 -5.61 -5.04 3.53
C MET A 17 -5.14 -5.55 2.16
N GLU A 18 -3.90 -5.99 2.04
CA GLU A 18 -3.34 -6.50 0.78
C GLU A 18 -4.17 -7.67 0.23
N ASP A 19 -4.52 -8.64 1.08
CA ASP A 19 -5.33 -9.80 0.67
C ASP A 19 -6.71 -9.38 0.13
N LEU A 20 -7.33 -8.36 0.73
CA LEU A 20 -8.60 -7.82 0.27
C LEU A 20 -8.48 -7.05 -1.05
N PHE A 21 -7.43 -6.26 -1.23
CA PHE A 21 -7.27 -5.34 -2.37
C PHE A 21 -6.67 -5.99 -3.62
N ARG A 22 -5.73 -6.92 -3.48
CA ARG A 22 -5.03 -7.55 -4.62
C ARG A 22 -5.94 -8.34 -5.57
N VAL A 23 -7.14 -8.69 -5.12
CA VAL A 23 -8.15 -9.43 -5.92
C VAL A 23 -9.23 -8.54 -6.51
N ARG A 24 -9.15 -7.21 -6.32
CA ARG A 24 -10.17 -6.29 -6.87
C ARG A 24 -9.99 -6.16 -8.38
N PRO A 25 -11.08 -6.12 -9.17
CA PRO A 25 -11.00 -5.85 -10.60
C PRO A 25 -10.26 -4.54 -10.89
N GLY A 26 -9.36 -4.57 -11.87
CA GLY A 26 -8.54 -3.42 -12.26
C GLY A 26 -7.32 -3.16 -11.38
N VAL A 27 -7.09 -3.94 -10.32
CA VAL A 27 -5.82 -3.90 -9.57
C VAL A 27 -4.80 -4.79 -10.28
N GLU A 28 -3.67 -4.20 -10.64
CA GLU A 28 -2.57 -4.86 -11.33
C GLU A 28 -1.47 -5.32 -10.36
N ASP A 29 -1.21 -4.53 -9.31
CA ASP A 29 -0.17 -4.84 -8.34
C ASP A 29 -0.44 -4.20 -6.97
N THR A 30 0.11 -4.80 -5.92
CA THR A 30 0.05 -4.29 -4.55
C THR A 30 1.36 -4.49 -3.82
N GLU A 31 1.80 -3.49 -3.06
CA GLU A 31 2.99 -3.59 -2.20
C GLU A 31 2.68 -3.07 -0.79
N VAL A 32 3.07 -3.83 0.24
CA VAL A 32 2.93 -3.43 1.64
C VAL A 32 4.11 -2.58 2.12
N GLY A 33 3.85 -1.61 3.00
CA GLY A 33 4.91 -0.78 3.57
C GLY A 33 4.48 0.04 4.77
N TYR A 34 5.37 0.94 5.18
CA TYR A 34 5.14 1.90 6.26
C TYR A 34 5.17 3.31 5.66
N ILE A 35 4.10 4.08 5.86
CA ILE A 35 3.92 5.39 5.22
C ILE A 35 3.54 6.48 6.22
N GLY A 36 3.91 7.73 5.91
CA GLY A 36 3.46 8.93 6.62
C GLY A 36 4.16 9.25 7.95
N GLY A 37 5.23 8.54 8.30
CA GLY A 37 5.98 8.73 9.54
C GLY A 37 7.27 9.54 9.40
N GLN A 38 8.20 9.28 10.32
CA GLN A 38 9.31 10.20 10.61
C GLN A 38 10.68 9.76 10.07
N ASN A 39 10.94 8.46 9.96
CA ASN A 39 12.25 7.96 9.49
C ASN A 39 12.22 7.55 8.01
N GLU A 40 13.36 7.71 7.33
CA GLU A 40 13.49 7.45 5.88
C GLU A 40 13.49 5.96 5.51
N ASN A 41 13.99 5.09 6.40
CA ASN A 41 14.12 3.66 6.15
C ASN A 41 13.35 2.86 7.21
N PRO A 42 12.01 2.91 7.19
CA PRO A 42 11.20 2.19 8.16
C PRO A 42 11.35 0.67 7.98
N THR A 43 11.36 -0.04 9.11
CA THR A 43 11.32 -1.51 9.15
C THR A 43 10.23 -1.94 10.11
N TYR A 44 9.83 -3.22 10.10
CA TYR A 44 8.81 -3.74 11.02
C TYR A 44 9.11 -3.46 12.51
N ARG A 45 10.39 -3.34 12.89
CA ARG A 45 10.77 -3.06 14.29
C ARG A 45 11.02 -1.58 14.58
N ASN A 46 11.12 -0.74 13.55
CA ASN A 46 11.46 0.68 13.68
C ASN A 46 10.81 1.52 12.58
N HIS A 47 9.60 2.02 12.85
CA HIS A 47 8.82 2.86 11.94
C HIS A 47 8.02 3.93 12.71
N PRO A 48 8.68 4.79 13.52
CA PRO A 48 8.00 5.76 14.37
C PRO A 48 7.08 6.71 13.57
N GLY A 49 5.81 6.75 13.97
CA GLY A 49 4.79 7.60 13.36
C GLY A 49 4.31 7.14 11.97
N HIS A 50 4.90 6.08 11.39
CA HIS A 50 4.38 5.51 10.16
C HIS A 50 3.18 4.60 10.46
N ALA A 51 2.23 4.56 9.54
CA ALA A 51 1.16 3.57 9.54
C ALA A 51 1.53 2.40 8.63
N GLU A 52 1.10 1.19 8.98
CA GLU A 52 1.02 0.09 8.03
C GLU A 52 0.05 0.48 6.90
N GLY A 53 0.53 0.41 5.66
CA GLY A 53 -0.23 0.79 4.48
C GLY A 53 0.12 -0.05 3.26
N ILE A 54 -0.65 0.15 2.20
CA ILE A 54 -0.47 -0.51 0.90
C ILE A 54 -0.37 0.53 -0.21
N GLU A 55 0.54 0.30 -1.15
CA GLU A 55 0.52 0.90 -2.49
C GLU A 55 -0.30 -0.01 -3.40
N ILE A 56 -1.21 0.57 -4.18
CA ILE A 56 -2.05 -0.14 -5.15
C ILE A 56 -1.78 0.46 -6.51
N THR A 57 -1.30 -0.36 -7.46
CA THR A 57 -1.24 -0.02 -8.87
C THR A 57 -2.50 -0.54 -9.57
N TYR A 58 -3.24 0.33 -10.27
CA TYR A 58 -4.54 -0.03 -10.85
C TYR A 58 -4.85 0.69 -12.18
N ASP A 59 -5.67 0.08 -13.03
CA ASP A 59 -6.29 0.74 -14.19
C ASP A 59 -7.51 1.55 -13.73
N PRO A 60 -7.54 2.89 -13.98
CA PRO A 60 -8.69 3.72 -13.63
C PRO A 60 -9.87 3.66 -14.60
N ASN A 61 -9.84 2.86 -15.69
CA ASN A 61 -10.89 2.80 -16.72
C ASN A 61 -11.74 1.54 -16.67
#